data_AF-A0A7W1BMA8-F1
#
_entry.id   AF-A0A7W1BMA8-F1
#
_cell.length_a   1.000
_cell.length_b   1.000
_cell.length_c   1.000
_cell.angle_alpha   90.00
_cell.angle_beta   90.00
_cell.angle_gamma   90.00
#
_symmetry.space_group_name_H-M   'P 1'
#
loop_
_entity.id
_entity.type
_entity.pdbx_description
1 polymer ?
#
loop_
_entity_poly.entity_id
_entity_poly.type
_entity_poly.pdbx_seq_one_letter_code
_entity_poly.pdbx_strand_id
1 'polypeptide(L)'
;MAAPTPRAVGAIMFWERASDQWTFIAHDFPPLEPGRTYQLWLVLGTSPQSVGVFAPDAAGSARKSARVPLDSEARPQIAVTEEPSGGSPQPTSDPIIVGQVSG
;
A
#
# COMPACT_ATOMS: atom_id res chain seq x y z
N MET A 1 23.15 -23.52 8.59
CA MET A 1 22.31 -22.41 9.10
C MET A 1 20.99 -22.48 8.35
N ALA A 2 19.86 -22.63 9.02
CA ALA A 2 18.55 -22.61 8.35
C ALA A 2 18.30 -21.18 7.86
N ALA A 3 17.85 -21.02 6.60
CA ALA A 3 17.36 -19.73 6.13
C ALA A 3 16.17 -19.29 7.01
N PRO A 4 16.05 -18.01 7.37
CA PRO A 4 14.88 -17.54 8.09
C PRO A 4 13.61 -17.87 7.29
N THR A 5 12.56 -18.32 7.97
CA THR A 5 11.25 -18.55 7.34
C THR A 5 10.77 -17.24 6.71
N PRO A 6 10.37 -17.24 5.43
CA PRO A 6 9.80 -16.04 4.81
C PRO A 6 8.59 -15.59 5.63
N ARG A 7 8.62 -14.35 6.13
CA ARG A 7 7.43 -13.75 6.72
C ARG A 7 6.49 -13.35 5.57
N ALA A 8 5.20 -13.54 5.78
CA ALA A 8 4.21 -13.13 4.80
C ALA A 8 4.22 -11.59 4.69
N VAL A 9 4.27 -11.07 3.47
CA VAL A 9 4.11 -9.63 3.20
C VAL A 9 2.77 -9.19 3.78
N GLY A 10 2.77 -8.09 4.53
CA GLY A 10 1.55 -7.60 5.18
C GLY A 10 1.44 -6.09 5.14
N ALA A 11 0.21 -5.62 4.95
CA ALA A 11 -0.10 -4.20 5.04
C ALA A 11 -1.47 -3.96 5.68
N ILE A 12 -1.57 -2.89 6.46
CA ILE A 12 -2.81 -2.43 7.09
C ILE A 12 -3.00 -0.96 6.75
N MET A 13 -4.22 -0.61 6.38
CA MET A 13 -4.65 0.77 6.17
C MET A 13 -5.70 1.11 7.23
N PHE A 14 -5.45 2.18 7.97
CA PHE A 14 -6.37 2.75 8.93
C PHE A 14 -6.94 4.06 8.38
N TRP A 15 -8.25 4.25 8.50
CA TRP A 15 -8.92 5.50 8.16
C TRP A 15 -9.70 6.05 9.35
N GLU A 16 -9.25 7.18 9.86
CA GLU A 16 -10.01 7.97 10.83
C GLU A 16 -11.00 8.88 10.08
N ARG A 17 -12.27 8.48 10.06
CA ARG A 17 -13.32 9.19 9.28
C ARG A 17 -13.55 10.63 9.73
N ALA A 18 -13.36 10.94 11.02
CA ALA A 18 -13.63 12.27 11.55
C ALA A 18 -12.67 13.36 11.05
N SER A 19 -11.44 12.96 10.70
CA SER A 19 -10.35 13.87 10.33
C SER A 19 -9.85 13.64 8.90
N ASP A 20 -10.44 12.66 8.20
CA ASP A 20 -9.98 12.11 6.93
C ASP A 20 -8.52 11.65 6.95
N GLN A 21 -8.04 11.22 8.11
CA GLN A 21 -6.65 10.80 8.28
C GLN A 21 -6.49 9.33 7.93
N TRP A 22 -5.65 9.08 6.93
CA TRP A 22 -5.24 7.75 6.51
C TRP A 22 -3.87 7.44 7.07
N THR A 23 -3.68 6.20 7.55
CA THR A 23 -2.38 5.67 7.97
C THR A 23 -2.18 4.30 7.36
N PHE A 24 -1.15 4.19 6.53
CA PHE A 24 -0.68 2.95 5.93
C PHE A 24 0.54 2.43 6.69
N ILE A 25 0.53 1.14 7.00
CA ILE A 25 1.66 0.44 7.61
C ILE A 25 1.90 -0.84 6.81
N ALA A 26 3.13 -1.05 6.38
CA ALA A 26 3.60 -2.23 5.67
C ALA A 26 4.76 -2.88 6.43
N HIS A 27 4.85 -4.21 6.35
CA HIS A 27 5.93 -5.01 6.93
C HIS A 27 6.28 -6.20 6.04
N ASP A 28 7.53 -6.66 6.18
CA ASP A 28 8.08 -7.81 5.47
C ASP A 28 8.00 -7.71 3.94
N PHE A 29 7.97 -6.48 3.39
CA PHE A 29 8.09 -6.26 1.95
C PHE A 29 9.52 -6.56 1.48
N PRO A 30 9.68 -7.28 0.35
CA PRO A 30 11.00 -7.55 -0.18
C PRO A 30 11.71 -6.26 -0.63
N PRO A 31 13.05 -6.26 -0.68
CA PRO A 31 13.79 -5.15 -1.26
C PRO A 31 13.46 -5.02 -2.75
N LEU A 32 13.36 -3.78 -3.21
CA LEU A 32 13.07 -3.45 -4.61
C LEU A 32 14.34 -3.47 -5.45
N GLU A 33 14.22 -3.92 -6.70
CA GLU A 33 15.29 -3.72 -7.68
C GLU A 33 15.50 -2.22 -7.98
N PRO A 34 16.70 -1.81 -8.43
CA PRO A 34 16.95 -0.44 -8.82
C PRO A 34 15.94 0.05 -9.87
N GLY A 35 15.36 1.23 -9.65
CA GLY A 35 14.35 1.79 -10.56
C GLY A 35 12.93 1.27 -10.33
N ARG A 36 12.66 0.54 -9.25
CA ARG A 36 11.33 0.08 -8.85
C ARG A 36 10.85 0.77 -7.57
N THR A 37 9.54 0.81 -7.39
CA THR A 37 8.86 1.29 -6.17
C THR A 37 7.65 0.41 -5.89
N TYR A 38 7.18 0.38 -4.65
CA TYR A 38 5.80 -0.04 -4.41
C TYR A 38 4.86 1.14 -4.57
N GLN A 39 3.67 0.86 -5.09
CA GLN A 39 2.61 1.83 -5.21
C GLN A 39 1.37 1.36 -4.46
N LEU A 40 0.83 2.25 -3.63
CA LEU A 40 -0.40 2.03 -2.90
C LEU A 40 -1.56 2.59 -3.72
N TRP A 41 -2.57 1.75 -3.90
CA TRP A 41 -3.80 2.08 -4.59
C TRP A 41 -4.96 2.05 -3.61
N LEU A 42 -5.82 3.05 -3.70
CA LEU A 42 -7.14 3.03 -3.10
C LEU A 42 -8.12 2.58 -4.19
N VAL A 43 -8.88 1.53 -3.91
CA VAL A 43 -9.82 0.96 -4.87
C VAL A 43 -11.24 1.29 -4.41
N LEU A 44 -11.91 2.13 -5.21
CA LEU A 44 -13.32 2.49 -5.02
C LEU A 44 -14.13 1.81 -6.13
N GLY A 45 -14.89 0.79 -5.77
CA GLY A 45 -15.54 -0.08 -6.76
C GLY A 45 -14.50 -0.87 -7.55
N THR A 46 -14.36 -0.58 -8.84
CA THR A 46 -13.41 -1.26 -9.75
C THR A 46 -12.24 -0.39 -10.18
N SER A 47 -12.18 0.88 -9.76
CA SER A 47 -11.16 1.82 -10.23
C SER A 47 -10.05 1.99 -9.19
N PRO A 48 -8.81 1.55 -9.46
CA PRO A 48 -7.67 1.84 -8.61
C PRO A 48 -7.20 3.29 -8.80
N GLN A 49 -7.15 4.05 -7.71
CA GLN A 49 -6.60 5.39 -7.67
C GLN A 49 -5.27 5.37 -6.94
N SER A 50 -4.23 5.93 -7.57
CA SER A 50 -2.92 6.09 -6.92
C SER A 50 -3.05 7.02 -5.71
N VAL A 51 -2.60 6.56 -4.55
CA VAL A 51 -2.55 7.39 -3.33
C VAL A 51 -1.13 7.61 -2.82
N GLY A 52 -0.13 7.02 -3.49
CA GLY A 52 1.27 7.30 -3.26
C GLY A 52 2.17 6.11 -3.56
N VAL A 53 3.47 6.41 -3.58
CA VAL A 53 4.53 5.41 -3.70
C VAL A 53 5.33 5.31 -2.41
N PHE A 54 5.90 4.14 -2.16
CA PHE A 54 6.80 3.91 -1.04
C PHE A 54 7.86 2.88 -1.40
N ALA A 55 8.99 2.98 -0.71
CA ALA A 55 10.01 1.96 -0.65
C ALA A 55 10.11 1.50 0.82
N PRO A 56 10.20 0.19 1.08
CA PRO A 56 10.42 -0.29 2.43
C PRO A 56 11.85 0.05 2.87
N ASP A 57 12.04 0.18 4.18
CA ASP A 57 13.36 0.26 4.78
C ASP A 57 14.11 -1.09 4.71
N ALA A 58 15.32 -1.14 5.27
CA ALA A 58 16.14 -2.36 5.29
C ALA A 58 15.49 -3.53 6.07
N ALA A 59 14.47 -3.25 6.89
CA ALA A 59 13.69 -4.26 7.61
C ALA A 59 12.38 -4.63 6.89
N GLY A 60 12.16 -4.16 5.65
CA GLY A 60 10.94 -4.45 4.90
C GLY A 60 9.73 -3.63 5.35
N SER A 61 9.95 -2.57 6.13
CA SER A 61 8.87 -1.80 6.76
C SER A 61 8.65 -0.45 6.08
N ALA A 62 7.39 0.00 6.03
CA ALA A 62 7.07 1.36 5.60
C ALA A 62 5.86 1.90 6.35
N ARG A 63 5.85 3.21 6.60
CA ARG A 63 4.69 3.92 7.16
C ARG A 63 4.44 5.19 6.36
N LYS A 64 3.17 5.42 6.00
CA LYS A 64 2.73 6.65 5.33
C LYS A 64 1.44 7.14 5.98
N SER A 65 1.23 8.44 5.96
CA SER A 65 -0.01 9.05 6.41
C SER A 65 -0.37 10.20 5.50
N ALA A 66 -1.64 10.32 5.14
CA ALA A 66 -2.15 11.37 4.29
C ALA A 66 -3.58 11.74 4.70
N ARG A 67 -3.99 12.98 4.40
CA ARG A 67 -5.39 13.36 4.50
C ARG A 67 -6.03 13.20 3.13
N VAL A 68 -6.99 12.30 3.01
CA VAL A 68 -7.70 12.02 1.75
C VAL A 68 -9.19 12.04 2.07
N PRO A 69 -9.91 13.10 1.71
CA PRO A 69 -11.34 13.18 1.99
C PRO A 69 -12.10 12.17 1.14
N LEU A 70 -12.90 11.33 1.78
CA LEU A 70 -13.85 10.43 1.14
C LEU A 70 -15.21 10.56 1.81
N ASP A 71 -16.26 10.19 1.08
CA ASP A 71 -17.60 10.06 1.66
C ASP A 71 -17.59 9.09 2.84
N SER A 72 -18.22 9.44 3.96
CA SER A 72 -18.22 8.62 5.18
C SER A 72 -18.86 7.25 5.01
N GLU A 73 -19.64 7.01 3.96
CA GLU A 73 -20.21 5.71 3.63
C GLU A 73 -19.31 4.87 2.73
N ALA A 74 -18.21 5.44 2.22
CA ALA A 74 -17.26 4.74 1.36
C ALA A 74 -16.72 3.47 2.04
N ARG A 75 -16.54 2.44 1.22
CA ARG A 75 -15.93 1.14 1.58
C ARG A 75 -14.73 0.88 0.66
N PRO A 76 -13.67 1.69 0.74
CA PRO A 76 -12.51 1.47 -0.11
C PRO A 76 -11.75 0.22 0.29
N GLN A 77 -11.14 -0.39 -0.71
CA GLN A 77 -10.12 -1.42 -0.53
C GLN A 77 -8.75 -0.82 -0.83
N ILE A 78 -7.70 -1.49 -0.40
CA ILE A 78 -6.34 -1.17 -0.82
C ILE A 78 -5.78 -2.26 -1.71
N ALA A 79 -4.92 -1.86 -2.64
CA ALA A 79 -4.03 -2.76 -3.34
C ALA A 79 -2.60 -2.21 -3.30
N VAL A 80 -1.61 -3.10 -3.32
CA VAL A 80 -0.21 -2.72 -3.47
C VAL A 80 0.39 -3.51 -4.61
N THR A 81 1.11 -2.81 -5.49
CA THR A 81 1.78 -3.39 -6.66
C THR A 81 3.24 -2.92 -6.70
N GLU A 82 4.07 -3.64 -7.44
CA GLU A 82 5.42 -3.21 -7.77
C GLU A 82 5.42 -2.48 -9.12
N GLU A 83 5.95 -1.27 -9.13
CA GLU A 83 5.84 -0.31 -10.23
C GLU A 83 7.21 0.28 -10.58
N PRO A 84 7.38 0.87 -11.78
CA PRO A 84 8.53 1.69 -12.11
C PRO A 84 8.70 2.86 -11.12
N SER A 85 9.94 3.34 -10.97
CA SER A 85 10.25 4.50 -10.14
C SER A 85 9.38 5.71 -10.50
N GLY A 86 8.78 6.35 -9.49
CA GLY A 86 7.81 7.44 -9.68
C GLY A 86 6.35 6.95 -9.73
N GLY A 87 6.15 5.63 -9.84
CA GLY A 87 4.84 5.01 -9.94
C GLY A 87 4.27 5.04 -11.36
N SER A 88 3.04 4.58 -11.46
CA SER A 88 2.29 4.39 -12.68
C SER A 88 0.92 5.09 -12.61
N PRO A 89 0.32 5.46 -13.75
CA PRO A 89 -1.04 5.98 -13.80
C PRO A 89 -2.10 4.90 -13.53
N GLN A 90 -1.78 3.63 -13.80
CA GLN A 90 -2.57 2.44 -13.50
C GLN A 90 -1.63 1.30 -13.09
N PRO A 91 -2.10 0.27 -12.35
CA PRO A 91 -1.30 -0.89 -12.02
C PRO A 91 -0.63 -1.52 -13.26
N THR A 92 0.68 -1.75 -13.20
CA THR A 92 1.42 -2.43 -14.29
C THR A 92 1.76 -3.89 -13.96
N SER A 93 1.57 -4.28 -12.70
CA SER A 93 1.77 -5.65 -12.21
C SER A 93 0.56 -6.13 -11.41
N ASP A 94 0.50 -7.44 -11.19
CA ASP A 94 -0.49 -8.02 -10.29
C ASP A 94 -0.28 -7.53 -8.85
N PRO A 95 -1.37 -7.28 -8.10
CA PRO A 95 -1.26 -6.82 -6.73
C PRO A 95 -0.64 -7.90 -5.84
N ILE A 96 0.39 -7.52 -5.11
CA ILE A 96 1.02 -8.36 -4.07
C ILE A 96 0.25 -8.31 -2.75
N ILE A 97 -0.56 -7.26 -2.55
CA ILE A 97 -1.51 -7.14 -1.45
C ILE A 97 -2.84 -6.65 -2.01
N VAL A 98 -3.93 -7.27 -1.52
CA VAL A 98 -5.29 -6.72 -1.57
C VAL A 98 -5.87 -6.81 -0.16
N GLY A 99 -6.38 -5.70 0.37
CA GLY A 99 -6.81 -5.62 1.76
C GLY A 99 -7.99 -4.70 1.98
N GLN A 100 -8.72 -4.92 3.07
CA GLN A 100 -9.75 -3.99 3.52
C GLN A 100 -9.13 -2.88 4.36
N VAL A 101 -9.71 -1.69 4.27
CA VAL A 101 -9.39 -0.59 5.16
C VAL A 101 -10.09 -0.82 6.50
N SER A 102 -9.32 -0.76 7.59
CA SER A 102 -9.86 -0.77 8.95
C SER A 102 -10.19 0.68 9.37
N GLY A 103 -11.35 0.89 9.98
CA GLY A 103 -11.78 2.22 10.43
C GLY A 103 -12.97 2.13 11.36
#